data_AF-A0A8J7RJX9-F1
#
_entry.id   AF-A0A8J7RJX9-F1
#
_cell.length_a   1.000
_cell.length_b   1.000
_cell.length_c   1.000
_cell.angle_alpha   90.00
_cell.angle_beta   90.00
_cell.angle_gamma   90.00
#
_symmetry.space_group_name_H-M   'P 1'
#
loop_
_entity.id
_entity.type
_entity.pdbx_description
1 polymer ?
#
loop_
_entity_poly.entity_id
_entity_poly.type
_entity_poly.pdbx_seq_one_letter_code
_entity_poly.pdbx_strand_id
1 'polypeptide(L)'
;MRPKILKISRVIVSLFFLTITAFLFVDFAETLSASLINGVTWIQFVPSLVKFITLTGFLTLGFLVVIIATLLFGRIYCSTVCPLGILQDVSSRISRFYTEKIRRRRNRYRFAEPQNLLRYSLLGITAVTFAFGSVFFLNLLDPFSLFGKMFSGLVRPVYYALNNITADIFYAFGLYTFYHVETRQMTILPLIYPALMLMLVVGLSLMRGRLYCNTVCPVGTLLGIISRYAMYRIEINDELCTRCADCSLNCKAQCIDLKNNEIDFTRCVGCFNCMDICSRQGIDYQNKWFPSRNKAPSEAVIREVCDADDADYAGDAGDAGNAAIPETSPEKDPAARASSDSGRRSFLFGLTSYFIGFSAASRVVRANGLQQEPDIRDDLDVEVTKPTTIPEDKQFPISPPGSVSLEHYNDACTACQLCVSACPTRVLQPSFLEHGFTGMMQPRMDFHASFCNFDCVVCTEICPTGAIQPLTMAEKHLTQIGVVRLELDNCVVKTENTACGACAEHCPTQAVRMVPYQDGLTIPEILVEHCVGCGACEYICPTRPYRAIYIDGNEVHVKAEPPVIEELDYEEPEEDFPF
;
A
#
# COMPACT_ATOMS: atom_id res chain seq x y z
N MET A 1 -23.22 27.42 -4.91
CA MET A 1 -22.62 26.84 -3.68
C MET A 1 -21.46 27.72 -3.24
N ARG A 2 -21.28 28.01 -1.95
CA ARG A 2 -20.12 28.77 -1.47
C ARG A 2 -18.84 27.93 -1.69
N PRO A 3 -17.78 28.48 -2.32
CA PRO A 3 -16.57 27.73 -2.69
C PRO A 3 -15.86 27.08 -1.50
N LYS A 4 -15.93 27.72 -0.32
CA LYS A 4 -15.39 27.19 0.94
C LYS A 4 -16.02 25.85 1.35
N ILE A 5 -17.32 25.66 1.14
CA ILE A 5 -18.05 24.45 1.55
C ILE A 5 -17.56 23.24 0.76
N LEU A 6 -17.37 23.39 -0.56
CA LEU A 6 -16.88 22.32 -1.44
C LEU A 6 -15.48 21.85 -1.05
N LYS A 7 -14.59 22.80 -0.70
CA LYS A 7 -13.24 22.46 -0.25
C LYS A 7 -13.26 21.74 1.09
N ILE A 8 -14.04 22.25 2.06
CA ILE A 8 -14.12 21.67 3.41
C ILE A 8 -14.73 20.26 3.37
N SER A 9 -15.86 20.08 2.68
CA SER A 9 -16.49 18.75 2.55
C SER A 9 -15.53 17.74 1.93
N ARG A 10 -14.84 18.13 0.85
CA ARG A 10 -13.80 17.30 0.21
C ARG A 10 -12.71 16.91 1.20
N VAL A 11 -12.16 17.85 1.98
CA VAL A 11 -11.10 17.59 2.98
C VAL A 11 -11.58 16.61 4.05
N ILE A 12 -12.78 16.80 4.58
CA ILE A 12 -13.34 15.92 5.62
C ILE A 12 -13.45 14.48 5.09
N VAL A 13 -14.01 14.32 3.88
CA VAL A 13 -14.13 13.01 3.22
C VAL A 13 -12.75 12.40 2.96
N SER A 14 -11.78 13.20 2.48
CA SER A 14 -10.40 12.73 2.28
C SER A 14 -9.74 12.23 3.56
N LEU A 15 -9.90 12.95 4.67
CA LEU A 15 -9.31 12.54 5.94
C LEU A 15 -9.95 11.25 6.44
N PHE A 16 -11.28 11.12 6.33
CA PHE A 16 -11.98 9.88 6.65
C PHE A 16 -11.45 8.69 5.83
N PHE A 17 -11.37 8.81 4.50
CA PHE A 17 -10.86 7.74 3.64
C PHE A 17 -9.38 7.43 3.87
N LEU A 18 -8.54 8.44 4.12
CA LEU A 18 -7.14 8.20 4.44
C LEU A 18 -6.98 7.44 5.75
N THR A 19 -7.69 7.86 6.80
CA THR A 19 -7.60 7.23 8.12
C THR A 19 -8.10 5.79 8.07
N ILE A 20 -9.27 5.54 7.49
CA ILE A 20 -9.80 4.18 7.40
C ILE A 20 -8.91 3.28 6.55
N THR A 21 -8.44 3.77 5.40
CA THR A 21 -7.56 2.97 4.50
C THR A 21 -6.19 2.72 5.13
N ALA A 22 -5.61 3.70 5.85
CA ALA A 22 -4.37 3.51 6.59
C ALA A 22 -4.53 2.45 7.68
N PHE A 23 -5.65 2.46 8.40
CA PHE A 23 -5.92 1.51 9.46
C PHE A 23 -6.06 0.07 8.93
N LEU A 24 -6.61 -0.13 7.71
CA LEU A 24 -6.69 -1.45 7.07
C LEU A 24 -5.33 -2.18 6.95
N PHE A 25 -4.22 -1.45 6.83
CA PHE A 25 -2.89 -2.03 6.63
C PHE A 25 -2.04 -2.09 7.91
N VAL A 26 -2.54 -1.56 9.01
CA VAL A 26 -1.79 -1.38 10.26
C VAL A 26 -2.45 -2.11 11.43
N ASP A 27 -3.75 -2.41 11.33
CA ASP A 27 -4.49 -3.16 12.34
C ASP A 27 -3.84 -4.52 12.64
N PHE A 28 -3.44 -4.73 13.90
CA PHE A 28 -2.90 -5.98 14.42
C PHE A 28 -3.84 -6.67 15.40
N ALA A 29 -4.90 -5.97 15.82
CA ALA A 29 -5.85 -6.47 16.79
C ALA A 29 -7.03 -7.17 16.10
N GLU A 30 -6.98 -7.33 14.77
CA GLU A 30 -8.00 -7.99 13.93
C GLU A 30 -9.40 -7.41 14.18
N THR A 31 -9.47 -6.12 14.53
CA THR A 31 -10.72 -5.44 14.87
C THR A 31 -11.60 -5.18 13.66
N LEU A 32 -10.99 -5.14 12.47
CA LEU A 32 -11.69 -4.86 11.23
C LEU A 32 -12.32 -6.13 10.64
N SER A 33 -13.64 -6.12 10.50
CA SER A 33 -14.35 -7.19 9.81
C SER A 33 -14.05 -7.21 8.30
N ALA A 34 -14.06 -8.40 7.70
CA ALA A 34 -13.89 -8.57 6.27
C ALA A 34 -14.91 -7.76 5.44
N SER A 35 -16.11 -7.54 5.97
CA SER A 35 -17.15 -6.72 5.33
C SER A 35 -16.72 -5.25 5.18
N LEU A 36 -16.07 -4.68 6.21
CA LEU A 36 -15.60 -3.31 6.15
C LEU A 36 -14.43 -3.15 5.16
N ILE A 37 -13.50 -4.10 5.14
CA ILE A 37 -12.39 -4.14 4.19
C ILE A 37 -12.92 -4.20 2.75
N ASN A 38 -13.86 -5.11 2.48
CA ASN A 38 -14.49 -5.24 1.18
C ASN A 38 -15.26 -3.95 0.79
N GLY A 39 -15.95 -3.31 1.73
CA GLY A 39 -16.64 -2.04 1.47
C GLY A 39 -15.70 -0.90 1.07
N VAL A 40 -14.56 -0.75 1.75
CA VAL A 40 -13.56 0.29 1.44
C VAL A 40 -12.82 0.00 0.14
N THR A 41 -12.51 -1.27 -0.12
CA THR A 41 -11.79 -1.68 -1.34
C THR A 41 -12.69 -1.69 -2.58
N TRP A 42 -14.01 -1.85 -2.41
CA TRP A 42 -14.99 -1.79 -3.49
C TRP A 42 -15.04 -0.43 -4.19
N ILE A 43 -14.70 0.68 -3.52
CA ILE A 43 -14.63 1.98 -4.20
C ILE A 43 -13.26 2.24 -4.86
N GLN A 44 -12.26 1.38 -4.61
CA GLN A 44 -10.93 1.54 -5.18
C GLN A 44 -10.93 1.02 -6.63
N PHE A 45 -10.44 1.86 -7.55
CA PHE A 45 -10.59 1.63 -8.99
C PHE A 45 -9.97 0.32 -9.49
N VAL A 46 -8.67 0.09 -9.23
CA VAL A 46 -7.95 -1.08 -9.77
C VAL A 46 -8.42 -2.39 -9.12
N PRO A 47 -8.52 -2.51 -7.78
CA PRO A 47 -9.01 -3.74 -7.18
C PRO A 47 -10.39 -4.15 -7.70
N SER A 48 -11.30 -3.18 -7.81
CA SER A 48 -12.66 -3.43 -8.33
C SER A 48 -12.68 -3.84 -9.80
N LEU A 49 -11.82 -3.21 -10.63
CA LEU A 49 -11.69 -3.57 -12.04
C LEU A 49 -11.17 -5.00 -12.21
N VAL A 50 -10.11 -5.37 -11.47
CA VAL A 50 -9.54 -6.72 -11.51
C VAL A 50 -10.55 -7.74 -10.97
N LYS A 51 -11.23 -7.45 -9.86
CA LYS A 51 -12.27 -8.32 -9.29
C LYS A 51 -13.44 -8.56 -10.24
N PHE A 52 -13.80 -7.54 -11.03
CA PHE A 52 -14.83 -7.69 -12.05
C PHE A 52 -14.40 -8.64 -13.17
N ILE A 53 -13.14 -8.57 -13.59
CA ILE A 53 -12.59 -9.42 -14.65
C ILE A 53 -12.41 -10.87 -14.16
N THR A 54 -12.01 -11.07 -12.90
CA THR A 54 -11.74 -12.41 -12.35
C THR A 54 -13.00 -13.18 -11.96
N LEU A 55 -14.00 -12.52 -11.35
CA LEU A 55 -15.16 -13.20 -10.76
C LEU A 55 -16.51 -12.87 -11.43
N THR A 56 -16.53 -11.95 -12.40
CA THR A 56 -17.71 -11.53 -13.19
C THR A 56 -19.04 -11.47 -12.41
N GLY A 57 -19.38 -10.33 -11.80
CA GLY A 57 -20.64 -10.18 -11.05
C GLY A 57 -21.09 -8.74 -10.83
N PHE A 58 -22.38 -8.52 -10.55
CA PHE A 58 -22.92 -7.16 -10.32
C PHE A 58 -22.30 -6.49 -9.08
N LEU A 59 -21.94 -7.28 -8.06
CA LEU A 59 -21.32 -6.79 -6.83
C LEU A 59 -19.88 -6.30 -7.02
N THR A 60 -19.26 -6.48 -8.19
CA THR A 60 -17.87 -6.06 -8.49
C THR A 60 -17.78 -4.78 -9.32
N LEU A 61 -18.91 -4.09 -9.54
CA LEU A 61 -19.01 -2.89 -10.38
C LEU A 61 -18.53 -1.57 -9.73
N GLY A 62 -17.78 -1.64 -8.65
CA GLY A 62 -17.30 -0.45 -7.93
C GLY A 62 -16.48 0.52 -8.79
N PHE A 63 -15.73 0.00 -9.78
CA PHE A 63 -14.99 0.84 -10.73
C PHE A 63 -15.91 1.71 -11.60
N LEU A 64 -17.14 1.27 -11.90
CA LEU A 64 -18.12 2.07 -12.64
C LEU A 64 -18.59 3.26 -11.83
N VAL A 65 -18.74 3.13 -10.52
CA VAL A 65 -19.08 4.27 -9.65
C VAL A 65 -17.99 5.34 -9.73
N VAL A 66 -16.72 4.95 -9.77
CA VAL A 66 -15.60 5.88 -9.95
C VAL A 66 -15.63 6.52 -11.34
N ILE A 67 -15.96 5.78 -12.40
CA ILE A 67 -16.11 6.32 -13.77
C ILE A 67 -17.26 7.32 -13.83
N ILE A 68 -18.43 6.99 -13.28
CA ILE A 68 -19.61 7.87 -13.24
C ILE A 68 -19.28 9.13 -12.44
N ALA A 69 -18.69 8.99 -11.25
CA ALA A 69 -18.24 10.14 -10.47
C ALA A 69 -17.23 11.01 -11.25
N THR A 70 -16.38 10.37 -12.07
CA THR A 70 -15.41 11.07 -12.93
C THR A 70 -16.07 11.82 -14.09
N LEU A 71 -17.11 11.25 -14.69
CA LEU A 71 -17.93 11.91 -15.70
C LEU A 71 -18.76 13.05 -15.12
N LEU A 72 -19.17 12.97 -13.86
CA LEU A 72 -19.95 14.04 -13.22
C LEU A 72 -19.04 15.19 -12.76
N PHE A 73 -18.00 14.90 -11.99
CA PHE A 73 -17.25 15.91 -11.25
C PHE A 73 -15.77 16.06 -11.69
N GLY A 74 -15.35 15.33 -12.74
CA GLY A 74 -13.94 15.20 -13.09
C GLY A 74 -13.21 14.25 -12.17
N ARG A 75 -11.88 14.30 -12.13
CA ARG A 75 -11.05 13.39 -11.30
C ARG A 75 -11.08 13.68 -9.80
N ILE A 76 -12.28 13.85 -9.24
CA ILE A 76 -12.47 14.08 -7.81
C ILE A 76 -11.98 12.88 -6.99
N TYR A 77 -12.09 11.65 -7.51
CA TYR A 77 -11.56 10.43 -6.89
C TYR A 77 -10.09 10.58 -6.43
N CYS A 78 -9.23 11.16 -7.26
CA CYS A 78 -7.82 11.37 -6.96
C CYS A 78 -7.58 12.33 -5.79
N SER A 79 -8.55 13.19 -5.47
CA SER A 79 -8.46 14.13 -4.35
C SER A 79 -9.33 13.77 -3.15
N THR A 80 -10.33 12.89 -3.28
CA THR A 80 -11.25 12.52 -2.18
C THR A 80 -11.08 11.11 -1.64
N VAL A 81 -10.88 10.10 -2.49
CA VAL A 81 -10.97 8.68 -2.10
C VAL A 81 -9.62 7.97 -2.23
N CYS A 82 -8.85 8.28 -3.26
CA CYS A 82 -7.57 7.63 -3.54
C CYS A 82 -6.53 7.92 -2.44
N PRO A 83 -6.07 6.90 -1.70
CA PRO A 83 -5.19 7.10 -0.54
C PRO A 83 -3.81 7.67 -0.95
N LEU A 84 -3.25 7.23 -2.08
CA LEU A 84 -2.00 7.80 -2.62
C LEU A 84 -2.16 9.27 -3.03
N GLY A 85 -3.32 9.64 -3.54
CA GLY A 85 -3.63 11.02 -3.88
C GLY A 85 -3.66 11.90 -2.64
N ILE A 86 -4.30 11.43 -1.57
CA ILE A 86 -4.38 12.15 -0.30
C ILE A 86 -3.00 12.22 0.37
N LEU A 87 -2.18 11.15 0.28
CA LEU A 87 -0.79 11.15 0.74
C LEU A 87 0.05 12.26 0.08
N GLN A 88 -0.13 12.49 -1.23
CA GLN A 88 0.50 13.62 -1.92
C GLN A 88 -0.05 14.98 -1.45
N ASP A 89 -1.33 15.07 -1.12
CA ASP A 89 -1.89 16.30 -0.53
C ASP A 89 -1.31 16.61 0.85
N VAL A 90 -1.13 15.60 1.70
CA VAL A 90 -0.46 15.72 3.01
C VAL A 90 1.00 16.12 2.83
N SER A 91 1.74 15.40 1.97
CA SER A 91 3.15 15.67 1.67
C SER A 91 3.36 17.11 1.16
N SER A 92 2.54 17.54 0.21
CA SER A 92 2.58 18.90 -0.32
C SER A 92 2.27 19.97 0.73
N ARG A 93 1.38 19.69 1.70
CA ARG A 93 1.05 20.62 2.79
C ARG A 93 2.16 20.73 3.83
N ILE A 94 2.78 19.61 4.24
CA ILE A 94 3.97 19.62 5.10
C ILE A 94 5.08 20.46 4.46
N SER A 95 5.26 20.29 3.15
CA SER A 95 6.27 21.03 2.40
C SER A 95 6.00 22.52 2.30
N ARG A 96 4.73 22.94 2.19
CA ARG A 96 4.32 24.34 2.23
C ARG A 96 4.62 24.96 3.59
N PHE A 97 4.27 24.26 4.67
CA PHE A 97 4.60 24.66 6.04
C PHE A 97 6.11 24.87 6.21
N TYR A 98 6.93 23.93 5.74
CA TYR A 98 8.39 24.05 5.77
C TYR A 98 8.90 25.23 4.90
N THR A 99 8.37 25.40 3.68
CA THR A 99 8.88 26.40 2.74
C THR A 99 8.52 27.83 3.13
N GLU A 100 7.29 28.05 3.61
CA GLU A 100 6.81 29.37 4.04
C GLU A 100 7.44 29.77 5.38
N LYS A 101 7.46 28.87 6.37
CA LYS A 101 7.90 29.18 7.73
C LYS A 101 9.42 29.14 7.91
N ILE A 102 10.11 28.20 7.26
CA ILE A 102 11.55 28.00 7.43
C ILE A 102 12.34 28.66 6.29
N ARG A 103 12.00 28.38 5.02
CA ARG A 103 12.77 28.88 3.85
C ARG A 103 12.33 30.26 3.34
N ARG A 104 11.29 30.88 3.91
CA ARG A 104 10.72 32.19 3.50
C ARG A 104 10.50 32.34 1.98
N ARG A 105 10.22 31.25 1.26
CA ARG A 105 9.89 31.32 -0.17
C ARG A 105 8.38 31.25 -0.35
N ARG A 106 7.79 32.32 -0.88
CA ARG A 106 6.39 32.34 -1.33
C ARG A 106 6.34 31.85 -2.79
N ASN A 107 5.43 30.93 -3.07
CA ASN A 107 5.03 30.45 -4.40
C ASN A 107 5.88 29.33 -5.03
N ARG A 108 5.36 28.10 -4.94
CA ARG A 108 5.98 26.89 -5.50
C ARG A 108 5.37 26.47 -6.84
N TYR A 109 4.04 26.56 -6.97
CA TYR A 109 3.39 26.08 -8.18
C TYR A 109 3.40 27.15 -9.24
N ARG A 110 3.63 26.72 -10.46
CA ARG A 110 3.51 27.48 -11.69
C ARG A 110 2.90 26.56 -12.72
N PHE A 111 2.20 27.13 -13.68
CA PHE A 111 1.77 26.38 -14.85
C PHE A 111 2.97 25.65 -15.48
N ALA A 112 2.77 24.40 -15.81
CA ALA A 112 3.73 23.58 -16.53
C ALA A 112 2.96 22.84 -17.63
N GLU A 113 3.61 22.63 -18.77
CA GLU A 113 3.00 21.86 -19.84
C GLU A 113 2.88 20.38 -19.45
N PRO A 114 1.81 19.69 -19.89
CA PRO A 114 1.61 18.28 -19.59
C PRO A 114 2.64 17.41 -20.31
N GLN A 115 3.22 16.44 -19.60
CA GLN A 115 4.10 15.43 -20.19
C GLN A 115 3.28 14.33 -20.88
N ASN A 116 2.68 14.67 -22.02
CA ASN A 116 1.73 13.80 -22.74
C ASN A 116 2.36 12.49 -23.20
N LEU A 117 3.61 12.52 -23.65
CA LEU A 117 4.30 11.31 -24.12
C LEU A 117 4.41 10.27 -22.99
N LEU A 118 4.91 10.68 -21.82
CA LEU A 118 5.09 9.79 -20.67
C LEU A 118 3.76 9.27 -20.10
N ARG A 119 2.76 10.16 -19.93
CA ARG A 119 1.49 9.76 -19.33
C ARG A 119 0.75 8.73 -20.17
N TYR A 120 0.76 8.91 -21.50
CA TYR A 120 0.05 8.05 -22.43
C TYR A 120 0.86 6.79 -22.77
N SER A 121 2.20 6.85 -22.78
CA SER A 121 3.01 5.64 -22.93
C SER A 121 2.82 4.70 -21.74
N LEU A 122 2.85 5.22 -20.50
CA LEU A 122 2.63 4.40 -19.30
C LEU A 122 1.21 3.81 -19.25
N LEU A 123 0.18 4.59 -19.60
CA LEU A 123 -1.19 4.07 -19.72
C LEU A 123 -1.27 2.99 -20.81
N GLY A 124 -0.70 3.23 -21.99
CA GLY A 124 -0.72 2.30 -23.11
C GLY A 124 -0.02 0.99 -22.78
N ILE A 125 1.18 1.04 -22.20
CA ILE A 125 1.93 -0.15 -21.76
C ILE A 125 1.14 -0.92 -20.69
N THR A 126 0.56 -0.22 -19.71
CA THR A 126 -0.26 -0.86 -18.67
C THR A 126 -1.49 -1.53 -19.27
N ALA A 127 -2.19 -0.89 -20.20
CA ALA A 127 -3.38 -1.44 -20.85
C ALA A 127 -3.05 -2.65 -21.75
N VAL A 128 -1.95 -2.57 -22.51
CA VAL A 128 -1.50 -3.66 -23.38
C VAL A 128 -1.08 -4.88 -22.55
N THR A 129 -0.23 -4.69 -21.54
CA THR A 129 0.20 -5.80 -20.67
C THR A 129 -0.97 -6.44 -19.93
N PHE A 130 -1.92 -5.64 -19.45
CA PHE A 130 -3.14 -6.14 -18.83
C PHE A 130 -4.04 -6.90 -19.81
N ALA A 131 -4.14 -6.47 -21.07
CA ALA A 131 -4.88 -7.19 -22.10
C ALA A 131 -4.26 -8.55 -22.47
N PHE A 132 -2.96 -8.72 -22.24
CA PHE A 132 -2.24 -9.99 -22.40
C PHE A 132 -2.25 -10.86 -21.12
N GLY A 133 -3.07 -10.53 -20.11
CA GLY A 133 -3.21 -11.31 -18.88
C GLY A 133 -2.30 -10.85 -17.72
N SER A 134 -1.26 -10.04 -17.98
CA SER A 134 -0.31 -9.66 -16.93
C SER A 134 -0.74 -8.42 -16.15
N VAL A 135 -0.82 -8.53 -14.81
CA VAL A 135 -1.02 -7.37 -13.91
C VAL A 135 0.27 -6.69 -13.47
N PHE A 136 1.43 -6.99 -14.07
CA PHE A 136 2.73 -6.48 -13.59
C PHE A 136 2.79 -4.95 -13.45
N PHE A 137 2.36 -4.18 -14.46
CA PHE A 137 2.36 -2.72 -14.38
C PHE A 137 1.31 -2.17 -13.41
N LEU A 138 0.19 -2.88 -13.21
CA LEU A 138 -0.78 -2.53 -12.18
C LEU A 138 -0.20 -2.79 -10.78
N ASN A 139 0.43 -3.94 -10.56
CA ASN A 139 1.18 -4.25 -9.35
C ASN A 139 2.21 -3.12 -9.05
N LEU A 140 2.92 -2.62 -10.07
CA LEU A 140 3.95 -1.59 -9.92
C LEU A 140 3.41 -0.16 -9.71
N LEU A 141 2.34 0.24 -10.41
CA LEU A 141 1.91 1.64 -10.53
C LEU A 141 0.49 1.94 -10.03
N ASP A 142 -0.27 0.92 -9.61
CA ASP A 142 -1.59 1.13 -9.01
C ASP A 142 -1.47 1.95 -7.73
N PRO A 143 -2.14 3.12 -7.62
CA PRO A 143 -2.04 3.95 -6.45
C PRO A 143 -2.54 3.29 -5.16
N PHE A 144 -3.54 2.41 -5.23
CA PHE A 144 -4.03 1.73 -4.03
C PHE A 144 -3.03 0.68 -3.53
N SER A 145 -2.56 -0.20 -4.42
CA SER A 145 -1.61 -1.25 -4.07
C SER A 145 -0.26 -0.67 -3.63
N LEU A 146 0.22 0.42 -4.26
CA LEU A 146 1.41 1.14 -3.81
C LEU A 146 1.25 1.69 -2.39
N PHE A 147 0.09 2.27 -2.08
CA PHE A 147 -0.19 2.74 -0.73
C PHE A 147 -0.13 1.58 0.28
N GLY A 148 -0.78 0.45 -0.02
CA GLY A 148 -0.76 -0.74 0.82
C GLY A 148 0.65 -1.29 1.07
N LYS A 149 1.49 -1.36 0.04
CA LYS A 149 2.90 -1.78 0.17
C LYS A 149 3.72 -0.84 1.06
N MET A 150 3.54 0.46 0.92
CA MET A 150 4.23 1.45 1.76
C MET A 150 3.78 1.36 3.22
N PHE A 151 2.48 1.21 3.47
CA PHE A 151 1.95 1.14 4.83
C PHE A 151 2.30 -0.19 5.51
N SER A 152 2.06 -1.31 4.84
CA SER A 152 2.35 -2.64 5.38
C SER A 152 3.85 -2.89 5.55
N GLY A 153 4.68 -2.40 4.62
CA GLY A 153 6.13 -2.61 4.66
C GLY A 153 6.87 -1.64 5.59
N LEU A 154 6.47 -0.37 5.66
CA LEU A 154 7.26 0.66 6.38
C LEU A 154 6.55 1.20 7.62
N VAL A 155 5.24 1.42 7.56
CA VAL A 155 4.49 2.05 8.67
C VAL A 155 4.14 1.02 9.74
N ARG A 156 3.73 -0.19 9.34
CA ARG A 156 3.30 -1.26 10.24
C ARG A 156 4.42 -1.73 11.19
N PRO A 157 5.67 -1.99 10.75
CA PRO A 157 6.74 -2.34 11.69
C PRO A 157 7.03 -1.23 12.72
N VAL A 158 7.00 0.03 12.28
CA VAL A 158 7.15 1.18 13.19
C VAL A 158 5.99 1.24 14.18
N TYR A 159 4.76 1.01 13.72
CA TYR A 159 3.59 0.96 14.59
C TYR A 159 3.68 -0.15 15.64
N TYR A 160 4.16 -1.34 15.27
CA TYR A 160 4.30 -2.47 16.21
C TYR A 160 5.39 -2.19 17.23
N ALA A 161 6.52 -1.63 16.79
CA ALA A 161 7.58 -1.19 17.71
C ALA A 161 7.06 -0.15 18.71
N LEU A 162 6.27 0.83 18.25
CA LEU A 162 5.64 1.81 19.14
C LEU A 162 4.63 1.18 20.11
N ASN A 163 3.85 0.19 19.67
CA ASN A 163 2.94 -0.55 20.55
C ASN A 163 3.72 -1.29 21.65
N ASN A 164 4.79 -2.00 21.30
CA ASN A 164 5.58 -2.77 22.28
C ASN A 164 6.29 -1.86 23.29
N ILE A 165 6.86 -0.73 22.82
CA ILE A 165 7.40 0.30 23.71
C ILE A 165 6.31 0.83 24.66
N THR A 166 5.09 1.02 24.16
CA THR A 166 3.97 1.46 24.99
C THR A 166 3.59 0.37 26.00
N ALA A 167 3.55 -0.90 25.59
CA ALA A 167 3.28 -2.02 26.49
C ALA A 167 4.34 -2.13 27.60
N ASP A 168 5.63 -1.96 27.29
CA ASP A 168 6.71 -1.92 28.28
C ASP A 168 6.50 -0.82 29.32
N ILE A 169 6.14 0.39 28.87
CA ILE A 169 5.87 1.53 29.75
C ILE A 169 4.68 1.22 30.67
N PHE A 170 3.58 0.68 30.13
CA PHE A 170 2.38 0.39 30.91
C PHE A 170 2.58 -0.77 31.90
N TYR A 171 3.30 -1.81 31.50
CA TYR A 171 3.67 -2.92 32.38
C TYR A 171 4.52 -2.43 33.56
N ALA A 172 5.42 -1.46 33.34
CA ALA A 172 6.20 -0.84 34.41
C ALA A 172 5.30 -0.12 35.46
N PHE A 173 4.11 0.32 35.07
CA PHE A 173 3.10 0.89 35.98
C PHE A 173 2.09 -0.14 36.52
N GLY A 174 2.27 -1.43 36.24
CA GLY A 174 1.34 -2.50 36.63
C GLY A 174 0.03 -2.51 35.84
N LEU A 175 -0.02 -1.86 34.68
CA LEU A 175 -1.19 -1.81 33.80
C LEU A 175 -0.99 -2.72 32.60
N TYR A 176 -1.86 -3.72 32.42
CA TYR A 176 -1.74 -4.74 31.36
C TYR A 176 -2.68 -4.49 30.16
N THR A 177 -3.02 -3.23 29.89
CA THR A 177 -3.97 -2.86 28.82
C THR A 177 -3.41 -3.11 27.41
N PHE A 178 -2.09 -2.99 27.25
CA PHE A 178 -1.40 -3.20 25.97
C PHE A 178 -0.61 -4.50 26.04
N TYR A 179 -0.69 -5.32 25.01
CA TYR A 179 0.07 -6.57 24.91
C TYR A 179 1.20 -6.43 23.90
N HIS A 180 2.27 -7.18 24.13
CA HIS A 180 3.40 -7.29 23.20
C HIS A 180 2.97 -8.03 21.95
N VAL A 181 3.24 -7.42 20.80
CA VAL A 181 3.00 -8.00 19.49
C VAL A 181 4.34 -8.49 18.97
N GLU A 182 4.46 -9.78 18.67
CA GLU A 182 5.67 -10.31 18.06
C GLU A 182 6.02 -9.55 16.76
N THR A 183 7.17 -8.87 16.79
CA THR A 183 7.73 -8.18 15.62
C THR A 183 8.60 -9.14 14.83
N ARG A 184 7.99 -10.16 14.21
CA ARG A 184 8.74 -11.05 13.33
C ARG A 184 9.22 -10.26 12.11
N GLN A 185 10.53 -10.28 11.90
CA GLN A 185 11.18 -9.45 10.89
C GLN A 185 10.69 -9.83 9.48
N MET A 186 10.15 -8.87 8.75
CA MET A 186 10.03 -8.96 7.30
C MET A 186 11.45 -9.08 6.71
N THR A 187 11.63 -9.92 5.70
CA THR A 187 12.89 -9.96 4.95
C THR A 187 13.27 -8.56 4.47
N ILE A 188 14.55 -8.19 4.57
CA ILE A 188 15.02 -6.83 4.26
C ILE A 188 14.79 -6.47 2.78
N LEU A 189 14.91 -7.46 1.88
CA LEU A 189 14.82 -7.26 0.43
C LEU A 189 13.45 -6.69 0.00
N PRO A 190 12.31 -7.27 0.39
CA PRO A 190 10.98 -6.70 0.13
C PRO A 190 10.74 -5.29 0.66
N LEU A 191 11.54 -4.77 1.60
CA LEU A 191 11.41 -3.39 2.12
C LEU A 191 12.01 -2.32 1.20
N ILE A 192 12.91 -2.72 0.30
CA ILE A 192 13.60 -1.78 -0.61
C ILE A 192 12.60 -1.12 -1.57
N TYR A 193 11.73 -1.92 -2.18
CA TYR A 193 10.73 -1.43 -3.13
C TYR A 193 9.77 -0.38 -2.54
N PRO A 194 9.04 -0.65 -1.43
CA PRO A 194 8.14 0.34 -0.85
C PRO A 194 8.89 1.59 -0.37
N ALA A 195 10.12 1.46 0.14
CA ALA A 195 10.94 2.62 0.53
C ALA A 195 11.28 3.51 -0.68
N LEU A 196 11.73 2.91 -1.79
CA LEU A 196 12.05 3.63 -3.02
C LEU A 196 10.82 4.33 -3.60
N MET A 197 9.68 3.63 -3.67
CA MET A 197 8.43 4.21 -4.15
C MET A 197 7.92 5.34 -3.25
N LEU A 198 8.02 5.21 -1.91
CA LEU A 198 7.67 6.27 -0.98
C LEU A 198 8.55 7.51 -1.19
N MET A 199 9.87 7.33 -1.28
CA MET A 199 10.82 8.42 -1.55
C MET A 199 10.50 9.11 -2.87
N LEU A 200 10.18 8.36 -3.92
CA LEU A 200 9.80 8.89 -5.23
C LEU A 200 8.48 9.68 -5.15
N VAL A 201 7.41 9.10 -4.61
CA VAL A 201 6.09 9.75 -4.54
C VAL A 201 6.15 11.01 -3.67
N VAL A 202 6.75 10.91 -2.48
CA VAL A 202 6.92 12.04 -1.57
C VAL A 202 7.82 13.08 -2.24
N GLY A 203 8.98 12.70 -2.78
CA GLY A 203 9.91 13.62 -3.46
C GLY A 203 9.24 14.42 -4.58
N LEU A 204 8.53 13.75 -5.49
CA LEU A 204 7.79 14.40 -6.58
C LEU A 204 6.68 15.32 -6.04
N SER A 205 6.00 14.92 -4.96
CA SER A 205 4.95 15.72 -4.32
C SER A 205 5.49 16.96 -3.61
N LEU A 206 6.63 16.82 -2.93
CA LEU A 206 7.36 17.94 -2.33
C LEU A 206 7.87 18.91 -3.40
N MET A 207 8.16 18.46 -4.62
CA MET A 207 8.63 19.36 -5.69
C MET A 207 7.48 20.06 -6.42
N ARG A 208 6.45 19.30 -6.86
CA ARG A 208 5.41 19.79 -7.78
C ARG A 208 3.99 19.38 -7.41
N GLY A 209 3.73 18.98 -6.15
CA GLY A 209 2.39 18.73 -5.63
C GLY A 209 1.78 17.40 -6.07
N ARG A 210 1.08 17.37 -7.20
CA ARG A 210 0.36 16.18 -7.72
C ARG A 210 1.04 15.52 -8.93
N LEU A 211 2.38 15.63 -9.02
CA LEU A 211 3.13 15.21 -10.20
C LEU A 211 2.95 13.72 -10.50
N TYR A 212 3.02 12.84 -9.49
CA TYR A 212 2.85 11.39 -9.68
C TYR A 212 1.50 11.06 -10.31
N CYS A 213 0.39 11.61 -9.79
CA CYS A 213 -0.95 11.40 -10.34
C CYS A 213 -1.13 11.96 -11.77
N ASN A 214 -0.35 12.98 -12.15
CA ASN A 214 -0.50 13.68 -13.42
C ASN A 214 0.43 13.17 -14.53
N THR A 215 1.50 12.44 -14.19
CA THR A 215 2.51 11.99 -15.16
C THR A 215 2.82 10.50 -15.11
N VAL A 216 2.78 9.86 -13.93
CA VAL A 216 3.22 8.46 -13.76
C VAL A 216 2.04 7.52 -13.61
N CYS A 217 1.01 7.90 -12.84
CA CYS A 217 -0.10 7.02 -12.49
C CYS A 217 -0.99 6.71 -13.70
N PRO A 218 -1.09 5.44 -14.17
CA PRO A 218 -1.92 5.09 -15.32
C PRO A 218 -3.41 5.32 -15.04
N VAL A 219 -3.87 5.03 -13.81
CA VAL A 219 -5.25 5.32 -13.37
C VAL A 219 -5.56 6.81 -13.44
N GLY A 220 -4.63 7.66 -13.00
CA GLY A 220 -4.77 9.12 -13.06
C GLY A 220 -4.87 9.65 -14.50
N THR A 221 -4.13 9.04 -15.43
CA THR A 221 -4.22 9.36 -16.86
C THR A 221 -5.55 8.89 -17.45
N LEU A 222 -5.97 7.66 -17.18
CA LEU A 222 -7.24 7.11 -17.66
C LEU A 222 -8.44 7.97 -17.21
N LEU A 223 -8.53 8.24 -15.91
CA LEU A 223 -9.57 9.12 -15.37
C LEU A 223 -9.44 10.56 -15.90
N GLY A 224 -8.24 10.96 -16.35
CA GLY A 224 -7.97 12.28 -16.93
C GLY A 224 -8.47 12.42 -18.36
N ILE A 225 -8.49 11.32 -19.11
CA ILE A 225 -9.12 11.26 -20.43
C ILE A 225 -10.63 11.37 -20.26
N ILE A 226 -11.20 10.61 -19.32
CA ILE A 226 -12.64 10.62 -19.01
C ILE A 226 -13.06 12.02 -18.52
N SER A 227 -12.26 12.66 -17.67
CA SER A 227 -12.60 13.99 -17.14
C SER A 227 -12.69 15.07 -18.20
N ARG A 228 -12.09 14.89 -19.39
CA ARG A 228 -12.30 15.80 -20.54
C ARG A 228 -13.77 15.98 -20.90
N TYR A 229 -14.63 15.01 -20.56
CA TYR A 229 -16.07 15.04 -20.82
C TYR A 229 -16.88 15.34 -19.57
N ALA A 230 -16.25 15.74 -18.46
CA ALA A 230 -16.94 15.94 -17.20
C ALA A 230 -18.08 16.98 -17.30
N MET A 231 -19.18 16.70 -16.62
CA MET A 231 -20.37 17.54 -16.56
C MET A 231 -20.05 18.84 -15.81
N TYR A 232 -19.50 18.77 -14.61
CA TYR A 232 -19.15 19.94 -13.81
C TYR A 232 -17.67 20.29 -13.94
N ARG A 233 -17.38 21.51 -14.38
CA ARG A 233 -15.99 22.00 -14.61
C ARG A 233 -15.73 23.32 -13.92
N ILE A 234 -14.46 23.49 -13.57
CA ILE A 234 -13.93 24.75 -13.06
C ILE A 234 -13.47 25.56 -14.26
N GLU A 235 -13.97 26.80 -14.38
CA GLU A 235 -13.63 27.72 -15.46
C GLU A 235 -13.25 29.10 -14.93
N ILE A 236 -12.51 29.83 -15.75
CA ILE A 236 -12.14 31.21 -15.47
C ILE A 236 -13.20 32.09 -16.13
N ASN A 237 -13.82 32.97 -15.34
CA ASN A 237 -14.73 33.98 -15.88
C ASN A 237 -13.90 35.18 -16.35
N ASP A 238 -13.90 35.44 -17.65
CA ASP A 238 -13.11 36.52 -18.27
C ASP A 238 -13.54 37.93 -17.82
N GLU A 239 -14.79 38.12 -17.40
CA GLU A 239 -15.32 39.41 -16.95
C GLU A 239 -14.82 39.75 -15.54
N LEU A 240 -14.65 38.75 -14.68
CA LEU A 240 -14.27 38.91 -13.27
C LEU A 240 -12.77 38.68 -13.02
N CYS A 241 -12.05 38.05 -13.96
CA CYS A 241 -10.65 37.67 -13.79
C CYS A 241 -9.70 38.84 -14.06
N THR A 242 -9.01 39.31 -13.03
CA THR A 242 -7.96 40.35 -13.13
C THR A 242 -6.56 39.81 -13.41
N ARG A 243 -6.43 38.49 -13.68
CA ARG A 243 -5.13 37.81 -13.90
C ARG A 243 -4.11 37.98 -12.76
N CYS A 244 -4.56 38.10 -11.51
CA CYS A 244 -3.70 38.23 -10.31
C CYS A 244 -2.78 37.02 -10.02
N ALA A 245 -3.01 35.90 -10.70
CA ALA A 245 -2.29 34.63 -10.62
C ALA A 245 -2.41 33.78 -9.34
N ASP A 246 -3.19 34.20 -8.34
CA ASP A 246 -3.35 33.46 -7.08
C ASP A 246 -3.82 32.02 -7.27
N CYS A 247 -4.78 31.81 -8.20
CA CYS A 247 -5.32 30.48 -8.49
C CYS A 247 -4.26 29.54 -9.12
N SER A 248 -3.42 30.05 -10.04
CA SER A 248 -2.37 29.26 -10.69
C SER A 248 -1.22 28.93 -9.72
N LEU A 249 -0.84 29.89 -8.87
CA LEU A 249 0.21 29.71 -7.86
C LEU A 249 -0.19 28.76 -6.72
N ASN A 250 -1.50 28.55 -6.52
CA ASN A 250 -2.05 27.57 -5.56
C ASN A 250 -2.56 26.28 -6.23
N CYS A 251 -2.39 26.13 -7.54
CA CYS A 251 -2.80 24.93 -8.27
C CYS A 251 -1.76 23.81 -8.11
N LYS A 252 -2.02 22.88 -7.19
CA LYS A 252 -1.17 21.69 -6.95
C LYS A 252 -0.99 20.78 -8.17
N ALA A 253 -1.89 20.87 -9.15
CA ALA A 253 -1.86 20.11 -10.39
C ALA A 253 -1.15 20.84 -11.55
N GLN A 254 -0.76 22.11 -11.36
CA GLN A 254 -0.07 22.94 -12.36
C GLN A 254 -0.83 23.05 -13.71
N CYS A 255 -2.16 23.03 -13.66
CA CYS A 255 -3.02 22.92 -14.84
C CYS A 255 -3.79 24.19 -15.21
N ILE A 256 -3.51 25.33 -14.56
CA ILE A 256 -4.18 26.61 -14.84
C ILE A 256 -3.23 27.50 -15.65
N ASP A 257 -3.56 27.72 -16.91
CA ASP A 257 -2.87 28.64 -17.81
C ASP A 257 -3.58 29.98 -17.85
N LEU A 258 -2.99 30.98 -17.19
CA LEU A 258 -3.55 32.33 -17.12
C LEU A 258 -3.32 33.14 -18.40
N LYS A 259 -2.39 32.73 -19.27
CA LYS A 259 -2.14 33.45 -20.52
C LYS A 259 -3.31 33.26 -21.48
N ASN A 260 -3.81 32.04 -21.53
CA ASN A 260 -4.92 31.63 -22.40
C ASN A 260 -6.27 31.59 -21.67
N ASN A 261 -6.31 31.90 -20.36
CA ASN A 261 -7.49 31.74 -19.51
C ASN A 261 -8.08 30.32 -19.53
N GLU A 262 -7.22 29.31 -19.65
CA GLU A 262 -7.62 27.91 -19.77
C GLU A 262 -7.23 27.07 -18.55
N ILE A 263 -8.10 26.12 -18.22
CA ILE A 263 -7.84 25.11 -17.20
C ILE A 263 -7.80 23.74 -17.87
N ASP A 264 -6.63 23.10 -17.87
CA ASP A 264 -6.47 21.75 -18.40
C ASP A 264 -7.16 20.74 -17.48
N PHE A 265 -8.39 20.40 -17.83
CA PHE A 265 -9.21 19.47 -17.08
C PHE A 265 -8.74 18.00 -17.21
N THR A 266 -7.82 17.70 -18.15
CA THR A 266 -7.10 16.42 -18.19
C THR A 266 -6.00 16.34 -17.14
N ARG A 267 -5.70 17.40 -16.38
CA ARG A 267 -4.83 17.41 -15.18
C ARG A 267 -5.48 17.92 -13.88
N CYS A 268 -6.60 18.64 -13.98
CA CYS A 268 -7.37 19.03 -12.80
C CYS A 268 -7.84 17.80 -11.98
N VAL A 269 -7.70 17.87 -10.66
CA VAL A 269 -8.11 16.82 -9.69
C VAL A 269 -9.30 17.26 -8.81
N GLY A 270 -9.94 18.40 -9.12
CA GLY A 270 -11.10 18.88 -8.37
C GLY A 270 -10.80 19.20 -6.90
N CYS A 271 -9.62 19.75 -6.59
CA CYS A 271 -9.24 20.04 -5.20
C CYS A 271 -9.87 21.33 -4.62
N PHE A 272 -10.49 22.16 -5.47
CA PHE A 272 -11.15 23.42 -5.13
C PHE A 272 -10.27 24.51 -4.48
N ASN A 273 -8.93 24.37 -4.49
CA ASN A 273 -8.04 25.38 -3.92
C ASN A 273 -8.07 26.72 -4.68
N CYS A 274 -8.24 26.68 -6.01
CA CYS A 274 -8.35 27.89 -6.84
C CYS A 274 -9.60 28.71 -6.52
N MET A 275 -10.72 28.04 -6.23
CA MET A 275 -11.98 28.69 -5.86
C MET A 275 -11.93 29.30 -4.46
N ASP A 276 -11.20 28.67 -3.53
CA ASP A 276 -11.08 29.15 -2.15
C ASP A 276 -10.18 30.39 -2.03
N ILE A 277 -9.17 30.51 -2.89
CA ILE A 277 -8.20 31.63 -2.84
C ILE A 277 -8.62 32.83 -3.69
N CYS A 278 -9.53 32.65 -4.66
CA CYS A 278 -9.92 33.73 -5.56
C CYS A 278 -10.84 34.73 -4.85
N SER A 279 -10.31 35.90 -4.49
CA SER A 279 -11.08 37.00 -3.89
C SER A 279 -12.15 37.58 -4.82
N ARG A 280 -11.85 37.62 -6.12
CA ARG A 280 -12.69 38.21 -7.18
C ARG A 280 -13.84 37.32 -7.66
N GLN A 281 -13.93 36.09 -7.13
CA GLN A 281 -14.89 35.09 -7.61
C GLN A 281 -14.79 34.79 -9.12
N GLY A 282 -13.66 35.10 -9.76
CA GLY A 282 -13.42 34.83 -11.19
C GLY A 282 -13.16 33.36 -11.53
N ILE A 283 -13.33 32.44 -10.57
CA ILE A 283 -13.25 31.00 -10.78
C ILE A 283 -14.61 30.40 -10.49
N ASP A 284 -15.29 29.97 -11.54
CA ASP A 284 -16.64 29.42 -11.49
C ASP A 284 -16.66 27.90 -11.59
N TYR A 285 -17.69 27.28 -11.02
CA TYR A 285 -17.96 25.85 -11.16
C TYR A 285 -19.31 25.65 -11.85
N GLN A 286 -19.28 25.26 -13.11
CA GLN A 286 -20.45 25.27 -13.99
C GLN A 286 -20.74 23.88 -14.59
N ASN A 287 -22.01 23.64 -14.90
CA ASN A 287 -22.45 22.45 -15.65
C ASN A 287 -22.31 22.72 -17.15
N LYS A 288 -21.52 21.89 -17.84
CA LYS A 288 -21.28 21.95 -19.28
C LYS A 288 -22.27 21.16 -20.13
N TRP A 289 -22.91 20.14 -19.57
CA TRP A 289 -23.89 19.33 -20.32
C TRP A 289 -25.23 20.04 -20.40
N PHE A 290 -25.60 20.75 -19.33
CA PHE A 290 -26.80 21.55 -19.24
C PHE A 290 -26.44 22.98 -18.83
N PRO A 291 -25.91 23.80 -19.77
CA PRO A 291 -25.54 25.17 -19.47
C PRO A 291 -26.79 25.95 -19.04
N SER A 292 -26.73 26.59 -17.87
CA SER A 292 -27.80 27.49 -17.42
C SER A 292 -27.86 28.68 -18.37
N ARG A 293 -28.97 28.85 -19.09
CA ARG A 293 -29.19 30.00 -20.01
C ARG A 293 -29.17 31.36 -19.30
N ASN A 294 -29.33 31.39 -17.98
CA ASN A 294 -29.38 32.62 -17.20
C ASN A 294 -28.25 32.63 -16.17
N LYS A 295 -27.16 33.30 -16.50
CA LYS A 295 -26.22 33.90 -15.54
C LYS A 295 -25.34 34.91 -16.27
N ALA A 296 -25.98 35.96 -16.81
CA ALA A 296 -25.29 37.25 -16.72
C ALA A 296 -25.10 37.52 -15.21
N PRO A 297 -23.90 37.87 -14.74
CA PRO A 297 -23.75 38.30 -13.35
C PRO A 297 -24.75 39.43 -13.12
N SER A 298 -25.65 39.28 -12.14
CA SER A 298 -26.53 40.40 -11.78
C SER A 298 -25.65 41.58 -11.39
N GLU A 299 -25.93 42.79 -11.86
CA GLU A 299 -25.19 44.02 -11.52
C GLU A 299 -24.94 44.18 -10.00
N ALA A 300 -25.79 43.60 -9.17
CA ALA A 300 -25.63 43.52 -7.72
C ALA A 300 -24.36 42.78 -7.25
N VAL A 301 -23.95 41.69 -7.92
CA VAL A 301 -22.74 40.91 -7.57
C VAL A 301 -21.48 41.63 -8.05
N ILE A 302 -21.54 42.35 -9.17
CA ILE A 302 -20.42 43.16 -9.66
C ILE A 302 -20.16 44.31 -8.69
N ARG A 303 -21.20 45.04 -8.25
CA ARG A 303 -21.07 46.13 -7.27
C ARG A 303 -20.56 45.64 -5.92
N GLU A 304 -21.07 44.53 -5.40
CA GLU A 304 -20.66 44.01 -4.08
C GLU A 304 -19.19 43.52 -4.04
N VAL A 305 -18.63 43.09 -5.18
CA VAL A 305 -17.21 42.70 -5.30
C VAL A 305 -16.29 43.90 -5.54
N CYS A 306 -16.78 44.95 -6.20
CA CYS A 306 -16.05 46.21 -6.38
C CYS A 306 -16.06 47.08 -5.11
N ASP A 307 -17.17 47.12 -4.38
CA ASP A 307 -17.36 47.95 -3.18
C ASP A 307 -16.67 47.35 -1.93
N ALA A 308 -16.32 46.06 -1.94
CA ALA A 308 -15.59 45.40 -0.85
C ALA A 308 -14.09 45.78 -0.78
N ASP A 309 -13.51 46.33 -1.85
CA ASP A 309 -12.10 46.74 -1.85
C ASP A 309 -11.86 48.15 -1.29
N ASP A 310 -12.88 49.00 -1.28
CA ASP A 310 -12.74 50.40 -0.80
C ASP A 310 -12.74 50.50 0.74
N ALA A 311 -13.03 49.41 1.46
CA ALA A 311 -13.13 49.40 2.92
C ALA A 311 -11.84 48.97 3.65
N ASP A 312 -10.88 48.33 2.98
CA ASP A 312 -9.69 47.72 3.63
C ASP A 312 -8.36 48.43 3.33
N TYR A 313 -8.37 49.60 2.69
CA TYR A 313 -7.14 50.38 2.42
C TYR A 313 -7.29 51.88 2.74
N ALA A 314 -7.85 52.21 3.90
CA ALA A 314 -7.70 53.54 4.51
C ALA A 314 -6.50 53.51 5.47
N GLY A 315 -5.30 53.73 4.95
CA GLY A 315 -4.08 53.74 5.76
C GLY A 315 -2.83 54.13 4.98
N ASP A 316 -2.46 55.41 5.13
CA ASP A 316 -1.17 56.03 4.82
C ASP A 316 -0.91 56.43 3.34
N ALA A 317 -1.50 57.58 2.98
CA ALA A 317 -1.02 58.40 1.88
C ALA A 317 0.25 59.14 2.35
N GLY A 318 1.40 58.68 1.86
CA GLY A 318 2.71 59.30 2.05
C GLY A 318 3.44 59.49 0.72
N ASP A 319 3.23 60.67 0.16
CA ASP A 319 4.06 61.45 -0.77
C ASP A 319 4.54 60.84 -2.10
N ALA A 320 4.07 61.47 -3.18
CA ALA A 320 4.44 61.19 -4.54
C ALA A 320 5.71 61.97 -4.91
N GLY A 321 6.81 61.25 -5.14
CA GLY A 321 8.04 61.78 -5.73
C GLY A 321 8.28 61.22 -7.13
N ASN A 322 8.09 62.05 -8.14
CA ASN A 322 8.51 61.86 -9.54
C ASN A 322 9.88 61.17 -9.70
N ALA A 323 9.99 60.17 -10.58
CA ALA A 323 11.18 60.01 -11.42
C ALA A 323 10.96 59.05 -12.61
N ALA A 324 10.98 59.66 -13.80
CA ALA A 324 11.50 59.21 -15.09
C ALA A 324 11.86 57.72 -15.31
N ILE A 325 11.34 57.21 -16.42
CA ILE A 325 11.92 56.12 -17.22
C ILE A 325 13.31 56.57 -17.72
N PRO A 326 14.32 55.69 -17.71
CA PRO A 326 15.31 55.73 -18.78
C PRO A 326 15.47 54.38 -19.46
N GLU A 327 15.32 54.42 -20.78
CA GLU A 327 15.95 53.51 -21.73
C GLU A 327 17.48 53.62 -21.60
N THR A 328 18.19 52.50 -21.48
CA THR A 328 19.53 52.32 -22.07
C THR A 328 19.87 50.82 -22.12
N SER A 329 20.07 50.29 -23.34
CA SER A 329 21.11 49.30 -23.62
C SER A 329 22.49 49.99 -23.56
N PRO A 330 23.61 49.35 -23.15
CA PRO A 330 24.36 48.55 -24.13
C PRO A 330 25.18 47.34 -23.59
N GLU A 331 25.50 46.46 -24.54
CA GLU A 331 26.72 45.66 -24.78
C GLU A 331 27.33 44.63 -23.79
N LYS A 332 27.72 43.52 -24.44
CA LYS A 332 28.60 42.40 -24.02
C LYS A 332 30.01 42.94 -23.70
N ASP A 333 30.80 42.38 -22.79
CA ASP A 333 31.55 41.13 -22.98
C ASP A 333 32.18 40.61 -21.64
N PRO A 334 32.93 39.48 -21.60
CA PRO A 334 32.76 38.45 -20.58
C PRO A 334 33.93 38.35 -19.59
N ALA A 335 33.63 37.97 -18.34
CA ALA A 335 34.46 37.12 -17.48
C ALA A 335 33.97 37.18 -16.04
N ALA A 336 33.49 36.05 -15.52
CA ALA A 336 33.73 35.55 -14.15
C ALA A 336 32.65 34.51 -13.80
N ARG A 337 32.92 33.27 -14.17
CA ARG A 337 32.32 32.08 -13.54
C ARG A 337 32.76 32.05 -12.08
N ALA A 338 31.83 32.06 -11.12
CA ALA A 338 31.90 31.28 -9.88
C ALA A 338 30.68 31.53 -8.98
N SER A 339 30.25 30.48 -8.27
CA SER A 339 29.33 30.44 -7.12
C SER A 339 27.83 30.20 -7.38
N SER A 340 27.53 29.02 -7.94
CA SER A 340 26.27 28.31 -7.72
C SER A 340 26.59 26.93 -7.14
N ASP A 341 26.88 26.82 -5.83
CA ASP A 341 26.98 25.49 -5.20
C ASP A 341 26.65 25.41 -3.69
N SER A 342 26.17 26.47 -3.03
CA SER A 342 25.89 26.42 -1.58
C SER A 342 24.50 25.84 -1.22
N GLY A 343 23.53 25.92 -2.14
CA GLY A 343 22.14 25.47 -1.89
C GLY A 343 21.87 23.97 -2.13
N ARG A 344 22.69 23.32 -2.98
CA ARG A 344 22.60 21.87 -3.25
C ARG A 344 23.32 21.04 -2.18
N ARG A 345 24.46 21.53 -1.70
CA ARG A 345 25.22 20.91 -0.61
C ARG A 345 24.44 20.92 0.71
N SER A 346 23.78 22.03 1.06
CA SER A 346 22.97 22.11 2.29
C SER A 346 21.73 21.20 2.31
N PHE A 347 21.19 20.83 1.14
CA PHE A 347 20.12 19.83 1.04
C PHE A 347 20.64 18.39 1.17
N LEU A 348 21.81 18.10 0.59
CA LEU A 348 22.49 16.82 0.78
C LEU A 348 22.97 16.64 2.23
N PHE A 349 23.45 17.70 2.89
CA PHE A 349 23.85 17.67 4.30
C PHE A 349 22.67 17.55 5.27
N GLY A 350 21.49 18.08 4.91
CA GLY A 350 20.26 17.88 5.68
C GLY A 350 19.67 16.47 5.55
N LEU A 351 19.91 15.81 4.41
CA LEU A 351 19.60 14.38 4.24
C LEU A 351 20.59 13.51 5.00
N THR A 352 21.89 13.80 4.96
CA THR A 352 22.89 13.02 5.70
C THR A 352 22.76 13.18 7.21
N SER A 353 22.37 14.35 7.74
CA SER A 353 22.10 14.49 9.18
C SER A 353 20.88 13.71 9.65
N TYR A 354 19.87 13.51 8.80
CA TYR A 354 18.73 12.62 9.08
C TYR A 354 19.15 11.15 9.10
N PHE A 355 20.06 10.74 8.20
CA PHE A 355 20.67 9.39 8.22
C PHE A 355 21.66 9.19 9.38
N ILE A 356 22.38 10.23 9.82
CA ILE A 356 23.29 10.17 10.97
C ILE A 356 22.49 10.08 12.27
N GLY A 357 21.40 10.83 12.40
CA GLY A 357 20.46 10.72 13.53
C GLY A 357 19.80 9.34 13.60
N PHE A 358 19.45 8.76 12.45
CA PHE A 358 18.99 7.37 12.37
C PHE A 358 20.10 6.40 12.78
N SER A 359 21.35 6.62 12.36
CA SER A 359 22.48 5.76 12.74
C SER A 359 22.86 5.84 14.22
N ALA A 360 22.57 6.97 14.90
CA ALA A 360 22.76 7.11 16.34
C ALA A 360 21.70 6.31 17.11
N ALA A 361 20.43 6.35 16.66
CA ALA A 361 19.39 5.45 17.17
C ALA A 361 19.69 3.98 16.83
N SER A 362 20.21 3.68 15.64
CA SER A 362 20.66 2.33 15.25
C SER A 362 21.87 1.86 16.05
N ARG A 363 22.75 2.75 16.50
CA ARG A 363 23.90 2.40 17.36
C ARG A 363 23.47 2.07 18.79
N VAL A 364 22.42 2.71 19.31
CA VAL A 364 21.79 2.30 20.58
C VAL A 364 21.10 0.93 20.43
N VAL A 365 20.43 0.69 19.29
CA VAL A 365 19.85 -0.62 18.96
C VAL A 365 20.91 -1.70 18.72
N ARG A 366 22.10 -1.36 18.22
CA ARG A 366 23.20 -2.30 17.93
C ARG A 366 24.13 -2.55 19.14
N ALA A 367 24.10 -1.67 20.14
CA ALA A 367 24.87 -1.81 21.38
C ALA A 367 24.19 -2.77 22.38
N ASN A 368 22.88 -2.95 22.26
CA ASN A 368 22.22 -4.16 22.74
C ASN A 368 22.39 -5.20 21.63
N GLY A 369 23.17 -6.25 21.91
CA GLY A 369 23.76 -7.12 20.90
C GLY A 369 22.77 -7.73 19.90
N LEU A 370 23.34 -8.26 18.83
CA LEU A 370 22.85 -9.50 18.20
C LEU A 370 22.91 -10.63 19.25
N GLN A 371 22.19 -10.50 20.35
CA GLN A 371 21.56 -11.65 20.98
C GLN A 371 20.38 -11.92 20.07
N GLN A 372 20.55 -12.92 19.21
CA GLN A 372 19.43 -13.58 18.56
C GLN A 372 18.44 -13.88 19.69
N GLU A 373 17.28 -13.21 19.69
CA GLU A 373 16.21 -13.56 20.63
C GLU A 373 16.01 -15.08 20.52
N PRO A 374 15.91 -15.80 21.66
CA PRO A 374 15.74 -17.25 21.65
C PRO A 374 14.60 -17.56 20.70
N ASP A 375 14.86 -18.51 19.81
CA ASP A 375 13.83 -18.99 18.90
C ASP A 375 12.72 -19.52 19.80
N ILE A 376 11.46 -19.11 19.63
CA ILE A 376 10.31 -19.63 20.41
C ILE A 376 10.21 -21.18 20.30
N ARG A 377 11.00 -21.77 19.40
CA ARG A 377 11.22 -23.20 19.18
C ARG A 377 12.21 -23.86 20.16
N ASP A 378 12.79 -23.13 21.12
CA ASP A 378 13.68 -23.65 22.19
C ASP A 378 12.92 -24.47 23.26
N ASP A 379 11.58 -24.50 23.22
CA ASP A 379 10.73 -25.34 24.09
C ASP A 379 10.61 -26.81 23.60
N LEU A 380 11.22 -27.16 22.46
CA LEU A 380 11.27 -28.55 22.00
C LEU A 380 12.37 -29.29 22.78
N ASP A 381 12.02 -30.40 23.44
CA ASP A 381 12.97 -31.29 24.16
C ASP A 381 13.97 -32.03 23.23
N VAL A 382 14.15 -31.55 21.99
CA VAL A 382 15.01 -32.16 20.97
C VAL A 382 16.23 -31.26 20.73
N GLU A 383 17.33 -31.59 21.39
CA GLU A 383 18.63 -30.96 21.13
C GLU A 383 19.19 -31.42 19.78
N VAL A 384 19.38 -30.49 18.84
CA VAL A 384 20.00 -30.76 17.53
C VAL A 384 21.46 -30.38 17.58
N THR A 385 22.35 -31.36 17.44
CA THR A 385 23.80 -31.13 17.54
C THR A 385 24.48 -30.97 16.18
N LYS A 386 23.88 -31.50 15.10
CA LYS A 386 24.48 -31.48 13.75
C LYS A 386 23.76 -30.50 12.82
N PRO A 387 24.49 -29.58 12.17
CA PRO A 387 23.91 -28.75 11.13
C PRO A 387 23.61 -29.58 9.88
N THR A 388 22.44 -29.36 9.29
CA THR A 388 22.01 -29.99 8.03
C THR A 388 22.75 -29.44 6.82
N THR A 389 22.96 -30.26 5.79
CA THR A 389 23.74 -29.89 4.60
C THR A 389 22.92 -29.81 3.32
N ILE A 390 21.78 -30.50 3.23
CA ILE A 390 20.98 -30.58 2.01
C ILE A 390 19.88 -29.50 2.05
N PRO A 391 19.84 -28.56 1.09
CA PRO A 391 18.81 -27.52 1.04
C PRO A 391 17.45 -28.09 0.61
N GLU A 392 16.37 -27.40 0.97
CA GLU A 392 15.02 -27.74 0.52
C GLU A 392 14.90 -27.54 -1.00
N ASP A 393 14.55 -28.61 -1.74
CA ASP A 393 14.30 -28.54 -3.19
C ASP A 393 12.82 -28.17 -3.44
N LYS A 394 12.54 -26.86 -3.47
CA LYS A 394 11.21 -26.30 -3.75
C LYS A 394 11.13 -25.88 -5.22
N GLN A 395 10.25 -26.54 -5.97
CA GLN A 395 10.05 -26.26 -7.39
C GLN A 395 9.15 -25.04 -7.59
N PHE A 396 8.13 -24.91 -6.75
CA PHE A 396 7.14 -23.85 -6.87
C PHE A 396 6.97 -23.07 -5.57
N PRO A 397 6.76 -21.74 -5.64
CA PRO A 397 6.38 -20.95 -4.48
C PRO A 397 4.99 -21.35 -4.00
N ILE A 398 4.76 -21.32 -2.68
CA ILE A 398 3.44 -21.65 -2.13
C ILE A 398 2.57 -20.39 -2.04
N SER A 399 1.48 -20.36 -2.81
CA SER A 399 0.46 -19.30 -2.80
C SER A 399 -0.66 -19.60 -1.79
N PRO A 400 -1.33 -18.57 -1.24
CA PRO A 400 -2.40 -18.76 -0.23
C PRO A 400 -3.54 -19.69 -0.71
N PRO A 401 -4.21 -20.42 0.19
CA PRO A 401 -5.39 -21.21 -0.20
C PRO A 401 -6.46 -20.33 -0.84
N GLY A 402 -7.05 -20.81 -1.94
CA GLY A 402 -8.00 -20.05 -2.75
C GLY A 402 -7.35 -19.32 -3.94
N SER A 403 -6.03 -19.36 -4.08
CA SER A 403 -5.32 -18.82 -5.26
C SER A 403 -5.55 -19.61 -6.56
N VAL A 404 -6.15 -20.81 -6.51
CA VAL A 404 -6.49 -21.68 -7.66
C VAL A 404 -5.27 -22.22 -8.41
N SER A 405 -4.42 -21.36 -8.96
CA SER A 405 -3.16 -21.71 -9.59
C SER A 405 -2.17 -20.56 -9.48
N LEU A 406 -0.89 -20.83 -9.68
CA LEU A 406 0.14 -19.78 -9.74
C LEU A 406 -0.10 -18.82 -10.91
N GLU A 407 -0.57 -19.31 -12.05
CA GLU A 407 -0.94 -18.48 -13.20
C GLU A 407 -2.08 -17.50 -12.86
N HIS A 408 -3.21 -18.00 -12.35
CA HIS A 408 -4.34 -17.17 -11.92
C HIS A 408 -3.92 -16.14 -10.88
N TYR A 409 -3.14 -16.58 -9.89
CA TYR A 409 -2.67 -15.71 -8.82
C TYR A 409 -1.75 -14.60 -9.34
N ASN A 410 -0.81 -14.94 -10.23
CA ASN A 410 0.12 -14.00 -10.82
C ASN A 410 -0.60 -12.96 -11.70
N ASP A 411 -1.68 -13.37 -12.38
CA ASP A 411 -2.48 -12.54 -13.28
C ASP A 411 -3.57 -11.72 -12.58
N ALA A 412 -3.89 -12.02 -11.32
CA ALA A 412 -4.93 -11.30 -10.56
C ALA A 412 -4.39 -10.52 -9.35
N CYS A 413 -3.24 -10.90 -8.78
CA CYS A 413 -2.74 -10.30 -7.54
C CYS A 413 -1.96 -9.01 -7.81
N THR A 414 -2.50 -7.86 -7.37
CA THR A 414 -1.81 -6.56 -7.47
C THR A 414 -0.80 -6.31 -6.34
N ALA A 415 -0.52 -7.34 -5.52
CA ALA A 415 0.37 -7.24 -4.37
C ALA A 415 0.02 -6.11 -3.38
N CYS A 416 -1.28 -5.91 -3.10
CA CYS A 416 -1.76 -4.83 -2.23
C CYS A 416 -1.37 -4.98 -0.75
N GLN A 417 -0.93 -6.17 -0.31
CA GLN A 417 -0.52 -6.50 1.06
C GLN A 417 -1.63 -6.54 2.13
N LEU A 418 -2.91 -6.53 1.75
CA LEU A 418 -4.01 -6.70 2.72
C LEU A 418 -3.96 -8.07 3.42
N CYS A 419 -3.76 -9.17 2.66
CA CYS A 419 -3.68 -10.50 3.24
C CYS A 419 -2.45 -10.71 4.13
N VAL A 420 -1.32 -10.10 3.79
CA VAL A 420 -0.13 -10.06 4.66
C VAL A 420 -0.40 -9.27 5.94
N SER A 421 -1.23 -8.22 5.85
CA SER A 421 -1.64 -7.42 7.00
C SER A 421 -2.57 -8.17 7.95
N ALA A 422 -3.54 -8.91 7.40
CA ALA A 422 -4.55 -9.59 8.20
C ALA A 422 -4.21 -11.03 8.60
N CYS A 423 -3.07 -11.58 8.17
CA CYS A 423 -2.71 -12.97 8.48
C CYS A 423 -2.36 -13.12 9.97
N PRO A 424 -3.12 -13.89 10.77
CA PRO A 424 -2.89 -14.01 12.21
C PRO A 424 -1.54 -14.65 12.53
N THR A 425 -1.18 -15.71 11.79
CA THR A 425 0.08 -16.43 11.97
C THR A 425 1.27 -15.72 11.33
N ARG A 426 1.04 -14.70 10.50
CA ARG A 426 2.07 -13.94 9.75
C ARG A 426 2.92 -14.82 8.81
N VAL A 427 2.40 -15.99 8.40
CA VAL A 427 3.07 -16.87 7.42
C VAL A 427 3.16 -16.23 6.03
N LEU A 428 2.26 -15.31 5.70
CA LEU A 428 2.28 -14.59 4.43
C LEU A 428 3.34 -13.50 4.45
N GLN A 429 4.31 -13.62 3.56
CA GLN A 429 5.42 -12.68 3.37
C GLN A 429 5.42 -12.17 1.92
N PRO A 430 5.79 -10.90 1.67
CA PRO A 430 5.92 -10.41 0.30
C PRO A 430 7.08 -11.12 -0.41
N SER A 431 6.84 -11.63 -1.62
CA SER A 431 7.91 -12.22 -2.44
C SER A 431 8.88 -11.15 -2.96
N PHE A 432 10.13 -11.54 -3.20
CA PHE A 432 11.05 -10.81 -4.04
C PHE A 432 11.00 -11.27 -5.49
N LEU A 433 11.34 -12.54 -5.76
CA LEU A 433 11.39 -13.12 -7.12
C LEU A 433 10.84 -14.56 -7.19
N GLU A 434 10.28 -15.06 -6.10
CA GLU A 434 9.79 -16.43 -5.97
C GLU A 434 8.63 -16.72 -6.93
N HIS A 435 7.75 -15.73 -7.16
CA HIS A 435 6.68 -15.77 -8.18
C HIS A 435 7.15 -15.29 -9.56
N GLY A 436 8.46 -15.25 -9.79
CA GLY A 436 9.07 -14.64 -10.98
C GLY A 436 9.07 -13.11 -10.95
N PHE A 437 9.59 -12.49 -12.01
CA PHE A 437 9.74 -11.03 -12.09
C PHE A 437 8.40 -10.30 -12.15
N THR A 438 7.39 -10.88 -12.80
CA THR A 438 6.04 -10.32 -12.90
C THR A 438 5.28 -10.39 -11.58
N GLY A 439 5.60 -11.37 -10.72
CA GLY A 439 5.01 -11.60 -9.42
C GLY A 439 5.74 -10.93 -8.24
N MET A 440 6.63 -9.97 -8.49
CA MET A 440 7.36 -9.26 -7.44
C MET A 440 6.39 -8.65 -6.40
N MET A 441 6.71 -8.77 -5.12
CA MET A 441 5.89 -8.37 -3.96
C MET A 441 4.59 -9.15 -3.78
N GLN A 442 4.22 -10.09 -4.67
CA GLN A 442 3.03 -10.89 -4.45
C GLN A 442 3.24 -11.79 -3.22
N PRO A 443 2.27 -11.90 -2.30
CA PRO A 443 2.45 -12.69 -1.09
C PRO A 443 2.73 -14.17 -1.40
N ARG A 444 3.70 -14.74 -0.70
CA ARG A 444 3.98 -16.18 -0.61
C ARG A 444 3.86 -16.64 0.84
N MET A 445 3.64 -17.93 1.06
CA MET A 445 3.79 -18.50 2.40
C MET A 445 5.26 -18.81 2.67
N ASP A 446 5.73 -18.39 3.85
CA ASP A 446 7.09 -18.66 4.34
C ASP A 446 7.03 -19.53 5.59
N PHE A 447 7.33 -20.81 5.40
CA PHE A 447 7.26 -21.80 6.48
C PHE A 447 8.48 -21.80 7.42
N HIS A 448 9.54 -21.05 7.12
CA HIS A 448 10.59 -20.76 8.11
C HIS A 448 10.10 -19.72 9.13
N ALA A 449 9.20 -18.83 8.68
CA ALA A 449 8.65 -17.75 9.49
C ALA A 449 7.45 -18.21 10.32
N SER A 450 6.51 -18.99 9.78
CA SER A 450 5.33 -19.46 10.52
C SER A 450 4.62 -20.58 9.75
N PHE A 451 3.37 -20.91 10.04
CA PHE A 451 2.57 -21.88 9.28
C PHE A 451 1.18 -21.33 8.93
N CYS A 452 0.52 -21.94 7.95
CA CYS A 452 -0.87 -21.65 7.64
C CYS A 452 -1.76 -22.35 8.67
N ASN A 453 -2.41 -21.59 9.56
CA ASN A 453 -3.37 -22.15 10.51
C ASN A 453 -4.45 -22.91 9.75
N PHE A 454 -4.73 -24.16 10.10
CA PHE A 454 -5.72 -25.02 9.44
C PHE A 454 -7.12 -24.39 9.50
N ASP A 455 -7.50 -23.87 10.67
CA ASP A 455 -8.83 -23.33 10.94
C ASP A 455 -8.94 -21.80 10.69
N CYS A 456 -8.56 -21.33 9.50
CA CYS A 456 -8.54 -19.88 9.20
C CYS A 456 -8.79 -19.54 7.73
N VAL A 457 -9.85 -18.78 7.40
CA VAL A 457 -10.16 -18.37 6.01
C VAL A 457 -9.97 -16.87 5.73
N VAL A 458 -9.39 -16.12 6.66
CA VAL A 458 -9.31 -14.64 6.64
C VAL A 458 -8.76 -14.09 5.32
N CYS A 459 -7.66 -14.65 4.79
CA CYS A 459 -7.04 -14.17 3.55
C CYS A 459 -7.96 -14.28 2.32
N THR A 460 -8.87 -15.27 2.33
CA THR A 460 -9.84 -15.52 1.25
C THR A 460 -11.01 -14.53 1.28
N GLU A 461 -11.35 -14.01 2.47
CA GLU A 461 -12.47 -13.09 2.65
C GLU A 461 -12.10 -11.64 2.31
N ILE A 462 -10.84 -11.26 2.48
CA ILE A 462 -10.39 -9.85 2.36
C ILE A 462 -9.78 -9.50 1.00
N CYS A 463 -9.57 -10.48 0.12
CA CYS A 463 -8.88 -10.25 -1.15
C CYS A 463 -9.73 -9.38 -2.09
N PRO A 464 -9.28 -8.15 -2.42
CA PRO A 464 -10.12 -7.21 -3.14
C PRO A 464 -10.08 -7.39 -4.65
N THR A 465 -9.18 -8.21 -5.19
CA THR A 465 -9.03 -8.47 -6.64
C THR A 465 -9.60 -9.82 -7.07
N GLY A 466 -9.97 -10.70 -6.13
CA GLY A 466 -10.34 -12.08 -6.43
C GLY A 466 -9.14 -12.98 -6.80
N ALA A 467 -7.91 -12.51 -6.57
CA ALA A 467 -6.71 -13.35 -6.73
C ALA A 467 -6.67 -14.52 -5.73
N ILE A 468 -7.33 -14.34 -4.59
CA ILE A 468 -7.63 -15.39 -3.62
C ILE A 468 -9.15 -15.46 -3.59
N GLN A 469 -9.72 -16.57 -4.02
CA GLN A 469 -11.16 -16.79 -4.03
C GLN A 469 -11.65 -17.16 -2.62
N PRO A 470 -12.87 -16.73 -2.24
CA PRO A 470 -13.44 -17.07 -0.95
C PRO A 470 -13.61 -18.59 -0.83
N LEU A 471 -13.18 -19.16 0.29
CA LEU A 471 -13.35 -20.58 0.61
C LEU A 471 -14.11 -20.70 1.93
N THR A 472 -15.00 -21.68 2.02
CA THR A 472 -15.51 -22.15 3.31
C THR A 472 -14.41 -22.90 4.06
N MET A 473 -14.57 -23.05 5.36
CA MET A 473 -13.64 -23.82 6.20
C MET A 473 -13.49 -25.27 5.72
N ALA A 474 -14.60 -25.92 5.37
CA ALA A 474 -14.58 -27.30 4.84
C ALA A 474 -13.84 -27.41 3.49
N GLU A 475 -14.02 -26.45 2.59
CA GLU A 475 -13.28 -26.41 1.33
C GLU A 475 -11.79 -26.18 1.59
N LYS A 476 -11.45 -25.28 2.50
CA LYS A 476 -10.07 -24.99 2.87
C LYS A 476 -9.36 -26.22 3.44
N HIS A 477 -10.02 -26.98 4.31
CA HIS A 477 -9.48 -28.21 4.90
C HIS A 477 -9.15 -29.29 3.87
N LEU A 478 -9.66 -29.17 2.64
CA LEU A 478 -9.39 -30.09 1.54
C LEU A 478 -8.63 -29.42 0.38
N THR A 479 -8.27 -28.14 0.49
CA THR A 479 -7.53 -27.43 -0.56
C THR A 479 -6.04 -27.70 -0.40
N GLN A 480 -5.47 -28.49 -1.30
CA GLN A 480 -4.04 -28.77 -1.35
C GLN A 480 -3.30 -27.70 -2.14
N ILE A 481 -2.63 -26.82 -1.40
CA ILE A 481 -1.79 -25.72 -1.93
C ILE A 481 -0.35 -26.17 -2.23
N GLY A 482 0.07 -27.30 -1.69
CA GLY A 482 1.40 -27.88 -1.86
C GLY A 482 1.48 -29.25 -1.20
N VAL A 483 2.57 -29.97 -1.48
CA VAL A 483 2.82 -31.32 -1.00
C VAL A 483 4.02 -31.36 -0.06
N VAL A 484 3.98 -32.25 0.91
CA VAL A 484 5.08 -32.42 1.85
C VAL A 484 6.17 -33.31 1.24
N ARG A 485 7.43 -32.93 1.47
CA ARG A 485 8.65 -33.61 1.04
C ARG A 485 9.52 -33.87 2.27
N LEU A 486 10.22 -35.00 2.29
CA LEU A 486 11.09 -35.41 3.39
C LEU A 486 12.48 -35.72 2.85
N GLU A 487 13.47 -35.00 3.36
CA GLU A 487 14.89 -35.26 3.22
C GLU A 487 15.37 -36.00 4.46
N LEU A 488 15.47 -37.33 4.35
CA LEU A 488 15.84 -38.20 5.46
C LEU A 488 17.25 -37.93 5.96
N ASP A 489 18.17 -37.49 5.10
CA ASP A 489 19.56 -37.20 5.48
C ASP A 489 19.70 -35.92 6.31
N ASN A 490 18.63 -35.14 6.44
CA ASN A 490 18.54 -34.02 7.38
C ASN A 490 17.82 -34.39 8.69
N CYS A 491 17.08 -35.51 8.74
CA CYS A 491 16.20 -35.85 9.87
C CYS A 491 16.99 -36.33 11.10
N VAL A 492 16.77 -35.71 12.27
CA VAL A 492 17.45 -36.04 13.54
C VAL A 492 17.26 -37.49 13.98
N VAL A 493 16.12 -38.11 13.65
CA VAL A 493 15.88 -39.53 13.92
C VAL A 493 16.93 -40.40 13.23
N LYS A 494 17.30 -40.06 11.99
CA LYS A 494 18.27 -40.82 11.19
C LYS A 494 19.71 -40.37 11.45
N THR A 495 19.94 -39.07 11.58
CA THR A 495 21.30 -38.49 11.65
C THR A 495 21.89 -38.49 13.06
N GLU A 496 21.04 -38.43 14.08
CA GLU A 496 21.43 -38.32 15.49
C GLU A 496 20.84 -39.44 16.37
N ASN A 497 20.00 -40.33 15.81
CA ASN A 497 19.31 -41.40 16.56
C ASN A 497 18.46 -40.87 17.73
N THR A 498 17.85 -39.70 17.53
CA THR A 498 17.01 -39.04 18.54
C THR A 498 15.54 -39.33 18.30
N ALA A 499 14.78 -39.67 19.35
CA ALA A 499 13.33 -39.81 19.27
C ALA A 499 12.67 -38.45 19.00
N CYS A 500 12.07 -38.27 17.83
CA CYS A 500 11.41 -37.02 17.43
C CYS A 500 10.17 -37.32 16.57
N GLY A 501 9.00 -36.86 17.04
CA GLY A 501 7.71 -37.01 16.37
C GLY A 501 7.04 -35.68 15.98
N ALA A 502 7.71 -34.54 16.19
CA ALA A 502 7.10 -33.20 16.11
C ALA A 502 6.35 -32.93 14.80
N CYS A 503 6.88 -33.41 13.67
CA CYS A 503 6.23 -33.20 12.37
C CYS A 503 4.88 -33.93 12.24
N ALA A 504 4.73 -35.10 12.84
CA ALA A 504 3.48 -35.87 12.83
C ALA A 504 2.48 -35.33 13.85
N GLU A 505 2.95 -34.96 15.06
CA GLU A 505 2.11 -34.40 16.13
C GLU A 505 1.44 -33.09 15.72
N HIS A 506 2.15 -32.25 14.96
CA HIS A 506 1.62 -30.99 14.45
C HIS A 506 0.88 -31.12 13.10
N CYS A 507 0.74 -32.32 12.54
CA CYS A 507 0.07 -32.52 11.25
C CYS A 507 -1.46 -32.68 11.44
N PRO A 508 -2.27 -31.66 11.09
CA PRO A 508 -3.73 -31.72 11.33
C PRO A 508 -4.44 -32.74 10.44
N THR A 509 -3.84 -33.12 9.31
CA THR A 509 -4.44 -34.05 8.35
C THR A 509 -3.85 -35.45 8.42
N GLN A 510 -2.94 -35.71 9.36
CA GLN A 510 -2.18 -36.97 9.46
C GLN A 510 -1.48 -37.40 8.15
N ALA A 511 -1.15 -36.43 7.28
CA ALA A 511 -0.32 -36.65 6.10
C ALA A 511 1.13 -37.05 6.45
N VAL A 512 1.54 -36.84 7.70
CA VAL A 512 2.81 -37.30 8.23
C VAL A 512 2.50 -38.20 9.42
N ARG A 513 2.93 -39.46 9.35
CA ARG A 513 2.73 -40.44 10.43
C ARG A 513 4.06 -41.06 10.83
N MET A 514 4.18 -41.45 12.09
CA MET A 514 5.39 -42.11 12.60
C MET A 514 5.27 -43.62 12.41
N VAL A 515 6.24 -44.24 11.75
CA VAL A 515 6.31 -45.70 11.57
C VAL A 515 7.52 -46.29 12.29
N PRO A 516 7.46 -47.55 12.74
CA PRO A 516 8.59 -48.20 13.40
C PRO A 516 9.88 -48.12 12.58
N TYR A 517 10.97 -47.78 13.27
CA TYR A 517 12.33 -47.64 12.75
C TYR A 517 13.33 -48.38 13.67
N GLN A 518 14.62 -48.31 13.34
CA GLN A 518 15.70 -48.99 14.04
C GLN A 518 15.77 -48.58 15.52
N ASP A 519 16.29 -49.48 16.36
CA ASP A 519 16.56 -49.24 17.79
C ASP A 519 15.33 -48.77 18.61
N GLY A 520 14.12 -49.17 18.20
CA GLY A 520 12.87 -48.81 18.86
C GLY A 520 12.41 -47.38 18.60
N LEU A 521 13.10 -46.65 17.73
CA LEU A 521 12.68 -45.34 17.27
C LEU A 521 11.54 -45.45 16.26
N THR A 522 10.89 -44.34 15.98
CA THR A 522 9.96 -44.20 14.86
C THR A 522 10.45 -43.12 13.91
N ILE A 523 10.17 -43.27 12.62
CA ILE A 523 10.58 -42.34 11.56
C ILE A 523 9.35 -41.83 10.81
N PRO A 524 9.32 -40.57 10.35
CA PRO A 524 8.18 -40.07 9.59
C PRO A 524 8.02 -40.74 8.23
N GLU A 525 6.80 -41.14 7.92
CA GLU A 525 6.32 -41.57 6.60
C GLU A 525 5.29 -40.55 6.09
N ILE A 526 5.33 -40.26 4.78
CA ILE A 526 4.47 -39.27 4.14
C ILE A 526 3.33 -39.95 3.37
N LEU A 527 2.12 -39.44 3.56
CA LEU A 527 0.92 -39.70 2.77
C LEU A 527 0.52 -38.40 2.06
N VAL A 528 0.91 -38.26 0.78
CA VAL A 528 0.81 -37.00 0.04
C VAL A 528 -0.65 -36.61 -0.24
N GLU A 529 -1.49 -37.62 -0.45
CA GLU A 529 -2.92 -37.51 -0.72
C GLU A 529 -3.70 -36.75 0.36
N HIS A 530 -3.29 -36.87 1.62
CA HIS A 530 -3.91 -36.18 2.76
C HIS A 530 -3.25 -34.82 3.05
N CYS A 531 -2.11 -34.52 2.44
CA CYS A 531 -1.42 -33.26 2.70
C CYS A 531 -2.22 -32.10 2.10
N VAL A 532 -2.43 -31.04 2.88
CA VAL A 532 -2.98 -29.78 2.37
C VAL A 532 -1.92 -28.71 2.14
N GLY A 533 -0.66 -28.95 2.55
CA GLY A 533 0.43 -28.00 2.39
C GLY A 533 0.42 -26.84 3.41
N CYS A 534 -0.11 -27.05 4.61
CA CYS A 534 -0.21 -26.01 5.65
C CYS A 534 1.16 -25.57 6.24
N GLY A 535 2.19 -26.40 6.09
CA GLY A 535 3.56 -26.11 6.53
C GLY A 535 3.82 -26.19 8.03
N ALA A 536 2.86 -26.69 8.83
CA ALA A 536 3.05 -26.88 10.27
C ALA A 536 4.24 -27.80 10.57
N CYS A 537 4.37 -28.90 9.82
CA CYS A 537 5.49 -29.85 9.93
C CYS A 537 6.85 -29.22 9.56
N GLU A 538 6.91 -28.34 8.56
CA GLU A 538 8.13 -27.63 8.17
C GLU A 538 8.55 -26.62 9.24
N TYR A 539 7.58 -25.86 9.74
CA TYR A 539 7.81 -24.82 10.74
C TYR A 539 8.38 -25.38 12.05
N ILE A 540 7.80 -26.47 12.56
CA ILE A 540 8.18 -27.10 13.83
C ILE A 540 9.46 -27.93 13.73
N CYS A 541 9.85 -28.38 12.53
CA CYS A 541 11.02 -29.23 12.34
C CYS A 541 12.27 -28.60 13.01
N PRO A 542 12.96 -29.28 13.93
CA PRO A 542 14.03 -28.66 14.73
C PRO A 542 15.35 -28.50 13.96
N THR A 543 15.50 -29.14 12.80
CA THR A 543 16.76 -29.15 12.05
C THR A 543 17.08 -27.79 11.43
N ARG A 544 18.37 -27.42 11.42
CA ARG A 544 18.86 -26.13 10.89
C ARG A 544 20.21 -26.32 10.20
N PRO A 545 20.58 -25.47 9.22
CA PRO A 545 19.80 -24.36 8.65
C PRO A 545 18.64 -24.80 7.73
N TYR A 546 18.67 -26.04 7.25
CA TYR A 546 17.67 -26.61 6.34
C TYR A 546 16.74 -27.57 7.09
N ARG A 547 15.48 -27.61 6.68
CA ARG A 547 14.47 -28.48 7.26
C ARG A 547 14.57 -29.88 6.69
N ALA A 548 14.42 -30.88 7.54
CA ALA A 548 14.29 -32.27 7.09
C ALA A 548 12.97 -32.51 6.38
N ILE A 549 11.91 -31.80 6.76
CA ILE A 549 10.60 -31.90 6.15
C ILE A 549 10.15 -30.51 5.70
N TYR A 550 9.68 -30.40 4.46
CA TYR A 550 9.31 -29.12 3.87
C TYR A 550 8.14 -29.25 2.90
N ILE A 551 7.47 -28.15 2.60
CA ILE A 551 6.37 -28.09 1.63
C ILE A 551 6.89 -27.56 0.30
N ASP A 552 6.60 -28.30 -0.75
CA ASP A 552 6.76 -27.88 -2.14
C ASP A 552 5.41 -27.43 -2.70
N GLY A 553 5.36 -26.26 -3.34
CA GLY A 553 4.10 -25.67 -3.81
C GLY A 553 3.51 -26.46 -4.97
N ASN A 554 2.18 -26.44 -5.11
CA ASN A 554 1.53 -26.92 -6.32
C ASN A 554 1.38 -25.77 -7.32
N GLU A 555 1.68 -26.02 -8.59
CA GLU A 555 1.42 -25.07 -9.68
C GLU A 555 -0.08 -24.77 -9.81
N VAL A 556 -0.92 -25.81 -9.66
CA VAL A 556 -2.37 -25.74 -9.62
C VAL A 556 -2.85 -26.37 -8.32
N HIS A 557 -3.69 -25.66 -7.57
CA HIS A 557 -4.27 -26.18 -6.33
C HIS A 557 -5.19 -27.36 -6.66
N VAL A 558 -5.04 -28.44 -5.91
CA VAL A 558 -5.84 -29.66 -6.07
C VAL A 558 -6.63 -29.93 -4.79
N LYS A 559 -7.48 -30.94 -4.83
CA LYS A 559 -8.26 -31.37 -3.67
C LYS A 559 -7.55 -32.54 -2.99
N ALA A 560 -7.24 -32.40 -1.70
CA ALA A 560 -6.72 -33.48 -0.86
C ALA A 560 -7.84 -34.49 -0.53
N GLU A 561 -7.43 -35.72 -0.24
CA GLU A 561 -8.32 -36.75 0.31
C GLU A 561 -8.50 -36.52 1.82
N PRO A 562 -9.73 -36.61 2.34
CA PRO A 562 -9.96 -36.48 3.78
C PRO A 562 -9.20 -37.59 4.53
N PRO A 563 -8.66 -37.30 5.72
CA PRO A 563 -8.02 -38.33 6.53
C PRO A 563 -9.03 -39.41 6.91
N VAL A 564 -8.57 -40.65 6.97
CA VAL A 564 -9.37 -41.77 7.48
C VAL A 564 -9.39 -41.65 9.00
N ILE A 565 -10.51 -41.18 9.56
CA ILE A 565 -10.73 -41.16 11.01
C ILE A 565 -11.26 -42.54 11.37
N GLU A 566 -10.42 -43.41 11.93
CA GLU A 566 -10.91 -44.59 12.63
C GLU A 566 -11.52 -44.13 13.96
N GLU A 567 -12.84 -44.22 14.09
CA GLU A 567 -13.52 -44.05 15.37
C GLU A 567 -13.05 -45.20 16.28
N LEU A 568 -12.16 -44.91 17.22
CA LEU A 568 -11.81 -45.84 18.28
C LEU A 568 -13.03 -45.93 19.21
N ASP A 569 -13.69 -47.09 19.20
CA ASP A 569 -14.69 -47.45 20.21
C ASP A 569 -13.99 -47.46 21.57
N TYR A 570 -14.12 -46.34 22.29
CA TYR A 570 -13.64 -46.23 23.66
C TYR A 570 -14.64 -47.00 24.54
N GLU A 571 -14.30 -48.23 24.91
CA GLU A 571 -14.98 -48.90 26.02
C GLU A 571 -14.63 -48.11 27.30
N GLU A 572 -15.62 -47.45 27.90
CA GLU A 572 -15.46 -46.85 29.23
C GLU A 572 -14.98 -47.94 30.19
N PRO A 573 -13.80 -47.81 30.84
CA PRO A 573 -13.37 -48.79 31.81
C PRO A 573 -14.38 -48.83 32.97
N GLU A 574 -14.95 -50.01 33.25
CA GLU A 574 -15.95 -50.24 34.32
C GLU A 574 -15.40 -50.05 35.75
N GLU A 575 -14.11 -49.77 35.91
CA GLU A 575 -13.47 -49.56 37.21
C GLU A 575 -13.06 -48.09 37.39
N ASP A 576 -13.64 -47.44 38.40
CA ASP A 576 -13.17 -46.17 38.93
C ASP A 576 -11.66 -46.25 39.19
N PHE A 577 -10.89 -45.40 38.51
CA PHE A 577 -9.46 -45.23 38.75
C PHE A 577 -9.22 -45.00 40.26
N PRO A 578 -8.47 -45.85 40.96
CA PRO A 578 -8.23 -45.70 42.39
C PRO A 578 -7.23 -44.56 42.60
N PHE A 579 -7.74 -43.35 42.80
CA PHE A 579 -6.97 -42.18 43.24
C PHE A 579 -6.75 -42.17 44.75
#